data_AF-A0A1Q3SN34-F1
#
_entry.id   AF-A0A1Q3SN34-F1
#
_cell.length_a   1.000
_cell.length_b   1.000
_cell.length_c   1.000
_cell.angle_alpha   90.00
_cell.angle_beta   90.00
_cell.angle_gamma   90.00
#
_symmetry.space_group_name_H-M   'P 1'
#
loop_
_entity.id
_entity.type
_entity.pdbx_description
1 polymer ?
#
loop_
_entity_poly.entity_id
_entity_poly.type
_entity_poly.pdbx_seq_one_letter_code
_entity_poly.pdbx_strand_id
1 'polypeptide(L)'
;MFLKNKKLGAAFFIYLVLPLLTSTFSIIPQTASALAAPATATQAAGPGDSFGSTQFYQTWQRTDQPIAAQRASRSWYWGPAPVTGAIYEDYDQTAPAGKRLVQYFDKARMELTQPTTGSVSNGLLVVEMITGKLQLGDTSFMDKGPAKVPVAGDSDNAFPTYKDFGPYYNKPGNARTGDYIKAQLTPDGLNFINTYLDDPATKVATVVNNFSIPEAFWDYFNRQGVVFNQGDYTNGTISNWLFAVGNPITEAYWTKVKVGGVEKDVLVQAFERRLLTYTPSNSEEYKVEMGNVGSAYLSWRYNGKIPQFDKPIESIFTSPTHQWYVSSDTLNLRTAPNSSAPRPTNTKETPFVTQMQAGDHIQAIRAVAGEEVVKGNNVWYQIYEKPDIFVYSEYLKPLVMPDYPAVPRTHPGIWVSVSIAKQAMAVFNGDKMIYHTLVATGIEGGPIDHSTVKGVFAAIGGYRPLTQTMQGGNRASETDYKLLDIRYVTYFYADFAIHGSYWHTKYGIAEQSHGCVNATVYDASLIWQLPVGTVVDVF
;
A
#
# COMPACT_ATOMS: atom_id res chain seq x y z
N MET A 1 46.32 30.09 -42.08
CA MET A 1 45.81 31.33 -42.71
C MET A 1 45.80 32.40 -41.64
N PHE A 2 46.80 33.28 -41.66
CA PHE A 2 47.05 34.37 -40.71
C PHE A 2 46.97 35.70 -41.47
N LEU A 3 46.91 36.81 -40.71
CA LEU A 3 47.02 38.22 -41.11
C LEU A 3 45.73 38.89 -41.60
N LYS A 4 45.40 40.15 -41.31
CA LYS A 4 45.81 41.25 -40.38
C LYS A 4 45.22 42.52 -41.02
N ASN A 5 45.08 43.59 -40.22
CA ASN A 5 45.06 45.02 -40.63
C ASN A 5 43.73 45.57 -41.18
N LYS A 6 43.28 46.79 -40.88
CA LYS A 6 43.85 48.05 -40.36
C LYS A 6 42.68 48.88 -39.79
N LYS A 7 42.71 49.41 -38.55
CA LYS A 7 43.24 50.72 -38.07
C LYS A 7 42.53 52.00 -38.57
N LEU A 8 42.49 52.96 -37.62
CA LEU A 8 42.22 54.41 -37.63
C LEU A 8 40.78 54.79 -37.25
N GLY A 9 40.49 55.55 -36.18
CA GLY A 9 41.31 56.40 -35.31
C GLY A 9 40.89 57.86 -35.45
N ALA A 10 40.29 58.45 -34.42
CA ALA A 10 40.42 59.86 -34.04
C ALA A 10 39.50 60.17 -32.85
N ALA A 11 40.04 60.91 -31.88
CA ALA A 11 39.49 61.23 -30.57
C ALA A 11 39.13 62.72 -30.47
N PHE A 12 38.27 63.09 -29.52
CA PHE A 12 38.20 64.40 -28.83
C PHE A 12 37.47 64.17 -27.49
N PHE A 13 38.14 64.13 -26.31
CA PHE A 13 38.48 65.24 -25.38
C PHE A 13 37.28 66.13 -25.03
N ILE A 14 36.94 66.52 -23.78
CA ILE A 14 37.44 66.31 -22.41
C ILE A 14 36.35 66.93 -21.49
N TYR A 15 36.16 66.46 -20.25
CA TYR A 15 36.22 67.32 -19.05
C TYR A 15 36.49 66.46 -17.81
N LEU A 16 37.51 66.89 -17.07
CA LEU A 16 38.21 66.21 -16.00
C LEU A 16 38.28 67.18 -14.82
N VAL A 17 37.82 66.78 -13.63
CA VAL A 17 38.26 67.27 -12.31
C VAL A 17 38.05 66.08 -11.33
N LEU A 18 39.02 65.20 -11.03
CA LEU A 18 40.13 65.26 -10.04
C LEU A 18 39.69 65.44 -8.55
N PRO A 19 40.45 64.95 -7.53
CA PRO A 19 40.75 63.54 -7.17
C PRO A 19 40.64 63.28 -5.62
N LEU A 20 40.83 62.04 -5.18
CA LEU A 20 41.77 61.61 -4.10
C LEU A 20 41.33 60.36 -3.32
N LEU A 21 42.38 59.70 -2.83
CA LEU A 21 42.49 58.33 -2.33
C LEU A 21 42.08 58.14 -0.85
N THR A 22 41.80 56.86 -0.56
CA THR A 22 42.13 56.07 0.66
C THR A 22 41.34 56.20 1.97
N SER A 23 40.99 54.99 2.44
CA SER A 23 40.93 54.43 3.81
C SER A 23 39.67 54.54 4.69
N THR A 24 39.07 53.35 4.90
CA THR A 24 38.57 52.71 6.14
C THR A 24 37.25 53.13 6.83
N PHE A 25 36.53 52.06 7.25
CA PHE A 25 35.55 51.87 8.35
C PHE A 25 34.04 52.22 8.18
N SER A 26 33.24 51.13 8.32
CA SER A 26 31.99 50.91 9.09
C SER A 26 30.68 51.71 8.89
N ILE A 27 29.59 50.97 9.21
CA ILE A 27 28.27 51.34 9.79
C ILE A 27 27.04 51.29 8.86
N ILE A 28 26.23 50.22 9.08
CA ILE A 28 24.75 50.05 9.19
C ILE A 28 23.80 51.00 8.43
N PRO A 29 22.71 50.46 7.83
CA PRO A 29 21.37 50.85 8.32
C PRO A 29 20.37 49.67 8.49
N GLN A 30 19.76 49.60 9.68
CA GLN A 30 18.35 49.31 9.94
C GLN A 30 17.55 50.58 9.60
N THR A 31 16.27 50.66 9.19
CA THR A 31 15.07 49.81 9.17
C THR A 31 14.06 50.41 8.16
N ALA A 32 13.15 49.60 7.60
CA ALA A 32 11.69 49.85 7.65
C ALA A 32 10.91 48.73 6.95
N SER A 33 9.93 48.23 7.69
CA SER A 33 9.09 47.05 7.49
C SER A 33 8.13 47.11 6.30
N ALA A 34 7.96 45.97 5.62
CA ALA A 34 6.68 45.57 5.05
C ALA A 34 6.40 44.13 5.48
N LEU A 35 5.35 43.97 6.29
CA LEU A 35 4.80 42.69 6.74
C LEU A 35 4.31 41.89 5.53
N ALA A 36 5.05 40.87 5.12
CA ALA A 36 4.54 39.77 4.33
C ALA A 36 4.40 38.55 5.24
N ALA A 37 3.18 38.05 5.36
CA ALA A 37 2.84 36.84 6.11
C ALA A 37 3.75 35.67 5.70
N PRO A 38 4.11 34.76 6.61
CA PRO A 38 4.93 33.62 6.25
C PRO A 38 4.17 32.79 5.22
N ALA A 39 4.76 32.67 4.03
CA ALA A 39 4.41 31.59 3.11
C ALA A 39 4.50 30.30 3.94
N THR A 40 3.37 29.63 4.11
CA THR A 40 3.29 28.30 4.70
C THR A 40 4.35 27.44 4.05
N ALA A 41 5.38 27.12 4.82
CA ALA A 41 6.38 26.14 4.42
C ALA A 41 5.61 24.87 4.06
N THR A 42 5.61 24.52 2.78
CA THR A 42 5.19 23.20 2.32
C THR A 42 6.08 22.22 3.07
N GLN A 43 5.52 21.55 4.07
CA GLN A 43 6.21 20.53 4.83
C GLN A 43 6.57 19.43 3.81
N ALA A 44 7.87 19.29 3.52
CA ALA A 44 8.34 18.22 2.68
C ALA A 44 7.93 16.89 3.33
N ALA A 45 7.26 16.03 2.56
CA ALA A 45 6.86 14.70 2.97
C ALA A 45 8.07 13.97 3.59
N GLY A 46 7.92 13.49 4.82
CA GLY A 46 8.96 12.72 5.47
C GLY A 46 9.08 11.33 4.83
N PRO A 47 10.19 10.60 5.04
CA PRO A 47 10.34 9.22 4.55
C PRO A 47 9.16 8.31 4.94
N GLY A 48 8.48 8.58 6.06
CA GLY A 48 7.32 7.84 6.57
C GLY A 48 6.08 7.84 5.67
N ASP A 49 5.89 8.85 4.82
CA ASP A 49 4.68 8.98 3.98
C ASP A 49 4.65 7.98 2.81
N SER A 50 5.79 7.34 2.52
CA SER A 50 5.92 6.33 1.47
C SER A 50 5.72 4.89 1.95
N PHE A 51 5.69 4.64 3.26
CA PHE A 51 5.59 3.29 3.82
C PHE A 51 4.13 2.87 4.02
N GLY A 52 3.81 1.66 3.55
CA GLY A 52 2.48 1.07 3.65
C GLY A 52 2.07 0.62 5.06
N SER A 53 3.01 0.59 6.01
CA SER A 53 2.74 0.34 7.43
C SER A 53 3.87 0.88 8.30
N THR A 54 3.55 1.23 9.55
CA THR A 54 4.56 1.63 10.55
C THR A 54 5.59 0.52 10.79
N GLN A 55 5.19 -0.74 10.70
CA GLN A 55 6.08 -1.89 10.91
C GLN A 55 7.09 -2.06 9.76
N PHE A 56 6.68 -1.80 8.51
CA PHE A 56 7.61 -1.73 7.38
C PHE A 56 8.62 -0.60 7.57
N TYR A 57 8.16 0.58 7.99
CA TYR A 57 9.04 1.69 8.31
C TYR A 57 10.00 1.34 9.45
N GLN A 58 9.52 0.74 10.55
CA GLN A 58 10.37 0.30 11.68
C GLN A 58 11.41 -0.75 11.28
N THR A 59 11.06 -1.63 10.35
CA THR A 59 12.00 -2.63 9.80
C THR A 59 13.07 -1.95 8.94
N TRP A 60 12.66 -1.03 8.07
CA TRP A 60 13.56 -0.27 7.18
C TRP A 60 14.49 0.66 7.97
N GLN A 61 13.93 1.44 8.90
CA GLN A 61 14.64 2.50 9.61
C GLN A 61 15.84 1.93 10.37
N ARG A 62 15.73 0.72 10.92
CA ARG A 62 16.80 0.12 11.71
C ARG A 62 18.10 0.04 10.94
N THR A 63 18.05 -0.42 9.69
CA THR A 63 19.26 -0.73 8.91
C THR A 63 19.60 0.35 7.89
N ASP A 64 18.60 0.98 7.28
CA ASP A 64 18.78 1.81 6.08
C ASP A 64 18.66 3.31 6.38
N GLN A 65 17.97 3.71 7.46
CA GLN A 65 18.00 5.11 7.91
C GLN A 65 19.41 5.61 8.24
N PRO A 66 20.32 4.84 8.88
CA PRO A 66 21.71 5.28 9.07
C PRO A 66 22.44 5.57 7.76
N ILE A 67 22.16 4.83 6.68
CA ILE A 67 22.74 5.08 5.36
C ILE A 67 22.13 6.36 4.77
N ALA A 68 20.79 6.47 4.79
CA ALA A 68 20.07 7.64 4.29
C ALA A 68 20.46 8.95 5.02
N ALA A 69 20.69 8.86 6.33
CA ALA A 69 21.13 9.97 7.18
C ALA A 69 22.66 10.21 7.14
N GLN A 70 23.39 9.50 6.26
CA GLN A 70 24.84 9.59 6.11
C GLN A 70 25.61 9.33 7.42
N ARG A 71 25.04 8.51 8.31
CA ARG A 71 25.64 8.04 9.56
C ARG A 71 26.39 6.70 9.39
N ALA A 72 26.19 6.02 8.26
CA ALA A 72 26.88 4.78 7.92
C ALA A 72 27.24 4.76 6.43
N SER A 73 28.41 4.19 6.09
CA SER A 73 28.83 3.93 4.71
C SER A 73 28.90 2.42 4.47
N ARG A 74 27.85 1.86 3.87
CA ARG A 74 27.72 0.44 3.49
C ARG A 74 26.56 0.25 2.51
N SER A 75 26.49 -0.90 1.84
CA SER A 75 25.34 -1.26 0.98
C SER A 75 24.01 -1.30 1.74
N TRP A 76 22.93 -0.97 1.03
CA TRP A 76 21.53 -1.07 1.47
C TRP A 76 21.10 -2.51 1.76
N TYR A 77 20.25 -2.70 2.78
CA TYR A 77 19.60 -3.99 3.07
C TYR A 77 18.23 -4.11 2.42
N TRP A 78 17.52 -3.00 2.27
CA TRP A 78 16.20 -2.92 1.65
C TRP A 78 16.27 -2.05 0.39
N GLY A 79 16.85 -0.86 0.50
CA GLY A 79 16.94 0.15 -0.55
C GLY A 79 16.75 1.56 0.01
N PRO A 80 17.02 2.61 -0.80
CA PRO A 80 16.89 4.00 -0.38
C PRO A 80 15.46 4.40 0.00
N ALA A 81 14.46 3.75 -0.60
CA ALA A 81 13.04 3.92 -0.33
C ALA A 81 12.25 2.69 -0.84
N PRO A 82 10.95 2.55 -0.49
CA PRO A 82 10.08 1.61 -1.17
C PRO A 82 10.01 1.87 -2.68
N VAL A 83 9.99 0.80 -3.48
CA VAL A 83 9.79 0.83 -4.94
C VAL A 83 8.30 0.95 -5.29
N THR A 84 7.42 0.50 -4.39
CA THR A 84 5.96 0.57 -4.54
C THR A 84 5.33 1.21 -3.31
N GLY A 85 4.08 1.66 -3.43
CA GLY A 85 3.19 1.79 -2.28
C GLY A 85 2.87 0.42 -1.64
N ALA A 86 2.01 0.43 -0.62
CA ALA A 86 1.47 -0.81 -0.04
C ALA A 86 0.57 -1.52 -1.06
N ILE A 87 0.72 -2.84 -1.18
CA ILE A 87 -0.05 -3.69 -2.08
C ILE A 87 -0.69 -4.80 -1.26
N TYR A 88 -1.95 -5.14 -1.53
CA TYR A 88 -2.57 -6.35 -1.01
C TYR A 88 -2.47 -7.46 -2.04
N GLU A 89 -1.80 -8.55 -1.68
CA GLU A 89 -1.65 -9.76 -2.51
C GLU A 89 -2.48 -10.90 -1.94
N ASP A 90 -3.03 -11.76 -2.81
CA ASP A 90 -3.75 -12.98 -2.40
C ASP A 90 -2.85 -13.93 -1.58
N TYR A 91 -3.42 -14.46 -0.49
CA TYR A 91 -2.80 -15.32 0.51
C TYR A 91 -3.86 -16.11 1.34
N ASP A 92 -4.33 -17.23 0.80
CA ASP A 92 -5.57 -17.93 1.17
C ASP A 92 -5.64 -18.55 2.58
N GLN A 93 -4.52 -18.86 3.22
CA GLN A 93 -4.51 -19.86 4.31
C GLN A 93 -4.33 -19.29 5.72
N THR A 94 -3.61 -18.19 5.89
CA THR A 94 -3.40 -17.58 7.21
C THR A 94 -3.61 -16.07 7.23
N ALA A 95 -3.67 -15.37 6.10
CA ALA A 95 -3.83 -13.93 6.10
C ALA A 95 -5.31 -13.52 6.23
N PRO A 96 -5.65 -12.43 6.95
CA PRO A 96 -7.02 -11.93 7.00
C PRO A 96 -7.57 -11.67 5.58
N ALA A 97 -8.76 -12.23 5.28
CA ALA A 97 -9.41 -12.23 3.96
C ALA A 97 -8.63 -12.83 2.79
N GLY A 98 -7.75 -13.77 3.07
CA GLY A 98 -6.98 -14.36 2.01
C GLY A 98 -6.06 -13.33 1.35
N LYS A 99 -5.63 -12.28 2.05
CA LYS A 99 -4.72 -11.25 1.52
C LYS A 99 -3.67 -10.84 2.53
N ARG A 100 -2.41 -10.76 2.10
CA ARG A 100 -1.31 -10.18 2.87
C ARG A 100 -1.00 -8.77 2.39
N LEU A 101 -0.68 -7.87 3.31
CA LEU A 101 -0.12 -6.57 2.97
C LEU A 101 1.35 -6.75 2.63
N VAL A 102 1.80 -6.22 1.49
CA VAL A 102 3.20 -6.27 1.07
C VAL A 102 3.67 -4.90 0.62
N GLN A 103 4.98 -4.69 0.67
CA GLN A 103 5.63 -3.55 0.05
C GLN A 103 6.98 -3.95 -0.53
N TYR A 104 7.26 -3.49 -1.74
CA TYR A 104 8.48 -3.82 -2.47
C TYR A 104 9.55 -2.76 -2.25
N PHE A 105 10.78 -3.23 -2.18
CA PHE A 105 12.02 -2.45 -2.09
C PHE A 105 13.00 -3.02 -3.12
N ASP A 106 14.11 -2.32 -3.39
CA ASP A 106 15.09 -2.81 -4.37
C ASP A 106 15.57 -4.23 -4.06
N LYS A 107 15.91 -4.46 -2.79
CA LYS A 107 16.52 -5.71 -2.33
C LYS A 107 15.49 -6.72 -1.82
N ALA A 108 14.22 -6.34 -1.64
CA ALA A 108 13.28 -7.08 -0.79
C ALA A 108 11.79 -6.91 -1.14
N ARG A 109 10.97 -7.76 -0.52
CA ARG A 109 9.53 -7.54 -0.31
C ARG A 109 9.23 -7.83 1.15
N MET A 110 8.74 -6.82 1.87
CA MET A 110 8.24 -6.99 3.24
C MET A 110 6.78 -7.38 3.21
N GLU A 111 6.36 -8.17 4.19
CA GLU A 111 5.02 -8.74 4.25
C GLU A 111 4.47 -8.68 5.67
N LEU A 112 3.18 -8.36 5.78
CA LEU A 112 2.37 -8.56 6.97
C LEU A 112 1.26 -9.53 6.61
N THR A 113 1.53 -10.82 6.81
CA THR A 113 0.55 -11.89 6.64
C THR A 113 -0.48 -11.86 7.76
N GLN A 114 -0.06 -11.54 8.99
CA GLN A 114 -0.92 -11.40 10.16
C GLN A 114 -0.82 -9.98 10.74
N PRO A 115 -1.61 -9.01 10.26
CA PRO A 115 -1.63 -7.64 10.77
C PRO A 115 -1.84 -7.56 12.30
N THR A 116 -2.55 -8.52 12.88
CA THR A 116 -2.86 -8.59 14.32
C THR A 116 -1.66 -8.97 15.20
N THR A 117 -0.69 -9.72 14.68
CA THR A 117 0.56 -10.03 15.41
C THR A 117 1.64 -9.00 15.15
N GLY A 118 1.52 -8.21 14.07
CA GLY A 118 2.43 -7.11 13.73
C GLY A 118 3.82 -7.55 13.27
N SER A 119 4.08 -8.85 13.13
CA SER A 119 5.38 -9.37 12.72
C SER A 119 5.59 -9.21 11.22
N VAL A 120 6.51 -8.33 10.84
CA VAL A 120 7.00 -8.26 9.46
C VAL A 120 7.72 -9.56 9.14
N SER A 121 7.42 -10.13 7.98
CA SER A 121 8.20 -11.20 7.37
C SER A 121 8.73 -10.74 6.01
N ASN A 122 9.52 -11.60 5.38
CA ASN A 122 10.10 -11.35 4.07
C ASN A 122 9.78 -12.52 3.15
N GLY A 123 9.36 -12.19 1.93
CA GLY A 123 9.00 -13.19 0.92
C GLY A 123 10.14 -14.11 0.54
N LEU A 124 9.79 -15.34 0.17
CA LEU A 124 10.70 -16.36 -0.34
C LEU A 124 11.08 -16.06 -1.81
N LEU A 125 11.43 -14.81 -2.10
CA LEU A 125 11.48 -14.27 -3.46
C LEU A 125 12.39 -15.09 -4.39
N VAL A 126 13.55 -15.51 -3.88
CA VAL A 126 14.51 -16.29 -4.66
C VAL A 126 14.02 -17.71 -4.86
N VAL A 127 13.44 -18.36 -3.82
CA VAL A 127 12.82 -19.69 -3.98
C VAL A 127 11.75 -19.64 -5.05
N GLU A 128 10.82 -18.70 -4.97
CA GLU A 128 9.71 -18.56 -5.90
C GLU A 128 10.20 -18.27 -7.33
N MET A 129 11.22 -17.41 -7.51
CA MET A 129 11.79 -17.12 -8.82
C MET A 129 12.59 -18.28 -9.42
N ILE A 130 13.31 -19.06 -8.62
CA ILE A 130 14.06 -20.24 -9.10
C ILE A 130 13.09 -21.37 -9.46
N THR A 131 12.14 -21.65 -8.58
CA THR A 131 11.19 -22.78 -8.75
C THR A 131 10.06 -22.45 -9.70
N GLY A 132 9.72 -21.17 -9.87
CA GLY A 132 8.53 -20.73 -10.59
C GLY A 132 7.22 -20.91 -9.83
N LYS A 133 7.28 -21.27 -8.53
CA LYS A 133 6.12 -21.51 -7.66
C LYS A 133 5.82 -20.24 -6.89
N LEU A 134 4.79 -19.51 -7.29
CA LEU A 134 4.37 -18.27 -6.65
C LEU A 134 3.52 -18.58 -5.42
N GLN A 135 3.91 -18.06 -4.25
CA GLN A 135 3.21 -18.34 -3.00
C GLN A 135 1.88 -17.58 -2.92
N LEU A 136 0.81 -18.32 -2.62
CA LEU A 136 -0.56 -17.84 -2.37
C LEU A 136 -1.10 -18.29 -1.00
N GLY A 137 -0.27 -18.86 -0.14
CA GLY A 137 -0.62 -19.32 1.20
C GLY A 137 0.56 -20.06 1.85
N ASP A 138 0.42 -20.49 3.10
CA ASP A 138 1.46 -21.25 3.81
C ASP A 138 1.91 -22.50 3.04
N THR A 139 0.97 -23.14 2.35
CA THR A 139 1.10 -24.39 1.58
C THR A 139 0.46 -24.29 0.19
N SER A 140 -0.08 -23.12 -0.19
CA SER A 140 -0.72 -22.87 -1.48
C SER A 140 0.24 -22.15 -2.44
N PHE A 141 0.37 -22.67 -3.66
CA PHE A 141 1.27 -22.13 -4.69
C PHE A 141 0.63 -22.16 -6.07
N MET A 142 0.93 -21.14 -6.88
CA MET A 142 0.57 -21.06 -8.31
C MET A 142 1.81 -21.30 -9.18
N ASP A 143 1.66 -22.09 -10.24
CA ASP A 143 2.69 -22.24 -11.27
C ASP A 143 2.76 -21.03 -12.19
N LYS A 144 3.87 -20.27 -12.09
CA LYS A 144 4.16 -19.12 -12.95
C LYS A 144 5.34 -19.37 -13.89
N GLY A 145 6.18 -20.34 -13.56
CA GLY A 145 7.39 -20.67 -14.30
C GLY A 145 8.61 -19.88 -13.81
N PRO A 146 9.83 -20.46 -13.85
CA PRO A 146 11.04 -19.83 -13.34
C PRO A 146 11.37 -18.49 -14.00
N ALA A 147 11.93 -17.56 -13.24
CA ALA A 147 12.23 -16.22 -13.68
C ALA A 147 13.49 -16.17 -14.57
N LYS A 148 13.35 -15.56 -15.77
CA LYS A 148 14.46 -15.29 -16.69
C LYS A 148 15.12 -13.92 -16.43
N VAL A 149 15.04 -13.45 -15.18
CA VAL A 149 15.62 -12.17 -14.76
C VAL A 149 17.08 -12.44 -14.33
N PRO A 150 18.05 -11.61 -14.74
CA PRO A 150 19.45 -11.78 -14.33
C PRO A 150 19.59 -11.68 -12.82
N VAL A 151 20.45 -12.50 -12.22
CA VAL A 151 20.64 -12.51 -10.76
C VAL A 151 21.54 -11.38 -10.25
N ALA A 152 22.44 -10.90 -11.11
CA ALA A 152 23.42 -9.89 -10.79
C ALA A 152 23.86 -9.11 -12.04
N GLY A 153 24.41 -7.92 -11.81
CA GLY A 153 24.93 -7.03 -12.84
C GLY A 153 23.86 -6.28 -13.63
N ASP A 154 24.24 -5.85 -14.83
CA ASP A 154 23.43 -5.09 -15.78
C ASP A 154 22.18 -5.89 -16.21
N SER A 155 21.10 -5.17 -16.54
CA SER A 155 19.80 -5.76 -16.89
C SER A 155 19.81 -6.55 -18.20
N ASP A 156 20.83 -6.37 -19.05
CA ASP A 156 21.01 -7.06 -20.33
C ASP A 156 21.85 -8.34 -20.21
N ASN A 157 22.32 -8.71 -19.02
CA ASN A 157 23.00 -9.98 -18.80
C ASN A 157 22.10 -11.16 -19.16
N ALA A 158 22.54 -12.04 -20.06
CA ALA A 158 21.77 -13.22 -20.43
C ALA A 158 21.89 -14.37 -19.40
N PHE A 159 22.93 -14.33 -18.55
CA PHE A 159 23.27 -15.40 -17.62
C PHE A 159 24.09 -14.86 -16.43
N PRO A 160 23.98 -15.46 -15.23
CA PRO A 160 22.93 -16.40 -14.86
C PRO A 160 21.62 -15.67 -14.52
N THR A 161 20.50 -16.29 -14.85
CA THR A 161 19.16 -15.90 -14.41
C THR A 161 18.70 -16.78 -13.25
N TYR A 162 17.67 -16.38 -12.51
CA TYR A 162 17.13 -17.23 -11.44
C TYR A 162 16.72 -18.63 -11.94
N LYS A 163 16.20 -18.72 -13.16
CA LYS A 163 15.89 -20.00 -13.82
C LYS A 163 17.10 -20.94 -13.89
N ASP A 164 18.30 -20.41 -14.12
CA ASP A 164 19.51 -21.21 -14.32
C ASP A 164 20.00 -21.88 -13.03
N PHE A 165 19.50 -21.44 -11.86
CA PHE A 165 19.74 -22.10 -10.58
C PHE A 165 18.82 -23.30 -10.34
N GLY A 166 17.77 -23.50 -11.14
CA GLY A 166 16.80 -24.59 -10.98
C GLY A 166 17.43 -25.99 -10.85
N PRO A 167 18.41 -26.37 -11.69
CA PRO A 167 19.10 -27.66 -11.55
C PRO A 167 19.89 -27.84 -10.25
N TYR A 168 20.20 -26.76 -9.53
CA TYR A 168 21.03 -26.73 -8.32
C TYR A 168 20.24 -26.43 -7.04
N TYR A 169 18.98 -26.03 -7.17
CA TYR A 169 18.08 -25.75 -6.04
C TYR A 169 17.93 -26.97 -5.12
N ASN A 170 18.17 -26.77 -3.82
CA ASN A 170 18.12 -27.80 -2.78
C ASN A 170 19.00 -29.03 -3.06
N LYS A 171 20.12 -28.84 -3.78
CA LYS A 171 21.13 -29.88 -4.03
C LYS A 171 22.48 -29.49 -3.41
N PRO A 172 22.71 -29.82 -2.12
CA PRO A 172 23.96 -29.49 -1.44
C PRO A 172 25.16 -30.19 -2.08
N GLY A 173 26.30 -29.50 -2.01
CA GLY A 173 27.59 -29.98 -2.48
C GLY A 173 28.39 -30.68 -1.39
N ASN A 174 29.64 -30.98 -1.74
CA ASN A 174 30.56 -31.71 -0.86
C ASN A 174 31.56 -30.81 -0.13
N ALA A 175 31.56 -29.50 -0.40
CA ALA A 175 32.46 -28.57 0.28
C ALA A 175 32.16 -28.51 1.78
N ARG A 176 33.21 -28.43 2.59
CA ARG A 176 33.16 -28.39 4.06
C ARG A 176 33.95 -27.19 4.58
N THR A 177 33.76 -26.86 5.85
CA THR A 177 34.51 -25.81 6.53
C THR A 177 36.01 -25.99 6.29
N GLY A 178 36.65 -24.94 5.79
CA GLY A 178 38.06 -24.97 5.42
C GLY A 178 38.35 -25.09 3.92
N ASP A 179 37.43 -25.64 3.14
CA ASP A 179 37.56 -25.74 1.68
C ASP A 179 37.42 -24.38 1.01
N TYR A 180 37.87 -24.25 -0.24
CA TYR A 180 37.67 -23.06 -1.07
C TYR A 180 36.58 -23.29 -2.11
N ILE A 181 35.78 -22.25 -2.39
CA ILE A 181 34.77 -22.31 -3.44
C ILE A 181 35.43 -22.29 -4.82
N LYS A 182 35.43 -23.45 -5.48
CA LYS A 182 35.98 -23.66 -6.84
C LYS A 182 34.91 -23.71 -7.93
N ALA A 183 33.67 -24.02 -7.56
CA ALA A 183 32.61 -24.25 -8.52
C ALA A 183 32.29 -22.94 -9.27
N GLN A 184 32.25 -23.03 -10.60
CA GLN A 184 31.90 -21.95 -11.49
C GLN A 184 30.69 -22.35 -12.31
N LEU A 185 29.63 -21.55 -12.24
CA LEU A 185 28.41 -21.74 -13.02
C LEU A 185 28.55 -20.98 -14.34
N THR A 186 28.40 -21.71 -15.45
CA THR A 186 28.50 -21.21 -16.83
C THR A 186 27.27 -21.64 -17.65
N PRO A 187 27.01 -21.04 -18.83
CA PRO A 187 25.88 -21.44 -19.68
C PRO A 187 25.88 -22.93 -20.06
N ASP A 188 27.06 -23.55 -20.11
CA ASP A 188 27.25 -24.97 -20.46
C ASP A 188 27.20 -25.91 -19.24
N GLY A 189 27.05 -25.36 -18.02
CA GLY A 189 27.00 -26.10 -16.76
C GLY A 189 28.10 -25.72 -15.76
N LEU A 190 28.41 -26.64 -14.84
CA LEU A 190 29.41 -26.42 -13.79
C LEU A 190 30.82 -26.73 -14.29
N ASN A 191 31.70 -25.75 -14.10
CA ASN A 191 33.15 -25.87 -14.20
C ASN A 191 33.79 -25.71 -12.82
N PHE A 192 35.10 -25.95 -12.73
CA PHE A 192 35.87 -25.77 -11.50
C PHE A 192 37.13 -24.95 -11.77
N ILE A 193 37.32 -23.88 -11.02
CA ILE A 193 38.42 -22.93 -11.17
C ILE A 193 39.26 -22.86 -9.89
N ASN A 194 40.54 -22.51 -10.04
CA ASN A 194 41.48 -22.33 -8.93
C ASN A 194 41.93 -20.87 -8.76
N THR A 195 41.31 -19.93 -9.47
CA THR A 195 41.74 -18.51 -9.54
C THR A 195 41.72 -17.80 -8.20
N TYR A 196 40.84 -18.22 -7.27
CA TYR A 196 40.59 -17.49 -6.02
C TYR A 196 40.99 -18.26 -4.75
N LEU A 197 41.85 -19.28 -4.87
CA LEU A 197 42.30 -20.06 -3.70
C LEU A 197 43.13 -19.27 -2.69
N ASP A 198 43.70 -18.13 -3.12
CA ASP A 198 44.45 -17.24 -2.25
C ASP A 198 43.58 -16.14 -1.61
N ASP A 199 42.29 -16.06 -1.96
CA ASP A 199 41.34 -15.12 -1.36
C ASP A 199 40.63 -15.79 -0.17
N PRO A 200 40.95 -15.39 1.09
CA PRO A 200 40.34 -15.97 2.28
C PRO A 200 38.82 -15.81 2.32
N ALA A 201 38.27 -14.79 1.67
CA ALA A 201 36.84 -14.52 1.63
C ALA A 201 36.05 -15.64 0.90
N THR A 202 36.75 -16.49 0.15
CA THR A 202 36.18 -17.58 -0.65
C THR A 202 36.29 -18.94 0.02
N LYS A 203 36.91 -18.98 1.21
CA LYS A 203 36.97 -20.17 2.06
C LYS A 203 35.61 -20.42 2.69
N VAL A 204 35.21 -21.68 2.84
CA VAL A 204 33.98 -22.06 3.54
C VAL A 204 34.16 -21.79 5.03
N ALA A 205 33.37 -20.84 5.54
CA ALA A 205 33.31 -20.48 6.94
C ALA A 205 32.48 -21.48 7.74
N THR A 206 31.30 -21.83 7.20
CA THR A 206 30.32 -22.67 7.89
C THR A 206 29.46 -23.46 6.90
N VAL A 207 28.73 -24.44 7.43
CA VAL A 207 27.75 -25.25 6.69
C VAL A 207 26.39 -25.12 7.38
N VAL A 208 25.37 -24.70 6.63
CA VAL A 208 23.99 -24.54 7.12
C VAL A 208 23.07 -25.35 6.22
N ASN A 209 22.24 -26.23 6.79
CA ASN A 209 21.36 -27.13 6.04
C ASN A 209 22.09 -27.88 4.91
N ASN A 210 23.32 -28.32 5.19
CA ASN A 210 24.24 -28.99 4.26
C ASN A 210 24.81 -28.12 3.12
N PHE A 211 24.49 -26.83 3.04
CA PHE A 211 25.11 -25.91 2.09
C PHE A 211 26.28 -25.17 2.70
N SER A 212 27.37 -25.07 1.96
CA SER A 212 28.53 -24.29 2.39
C SER A 212 28.27 -22.79 2.24
N ILE A 213 28.72 -22.00 3.22
CA ILE A 213 28.66 -20.53 3.18
C ILE A 213 30.11 -20.01 3.24
N PRO A 214 30.57 -19.25 2.24
CA PRO A 214 31.91 -18.68 2.22
C PRO A 214 32.07 -17.54 3.26
N GLU A 215 33.30 -17.31 3.70
CA GLU A 215 33.69 -16.27 4.68
C GLU A 215 33.15 -14.89 4.29
N ALA A 216 33.21 -14.51 3.01
CA ALA A 216 32.65 -13.24 2.52
C ALA A 216 31.19 -13.02 2.99
N PHE A 217 30.35 -14.04 2.82
CA PHE A 217 28.93 -13.95 3.17
C PHE A 217 28.71 -14.16 4.67
N TRP A 218 29.51 -15.02 5.31
CA TRP A 218 29.41 -15.24 6.74
C TRP A 218 29.80 -13.99 7.56
N ASP A 219 30.88 -13.32 7.19
CA ASP A 219 31.29 -12.05 7.79
C ASP A 219 30.23 -10.97 7.57
N TYR A 220 29.65 -10.92 6.36
CA TYR A 220 28.55 -10.01 6.05
C TYR A 220 27.33 -10.22 6.97
N PHE A 221 26.95 -11.47 7.25
CA PHE A 221 25.84 -11.80 8.15
C PHE A 221 26.09 -11.41 9.61
N ASN A 222 27.35 -11.47 10.05
CA ASN A 222 27.73 -11.19 11.44
C ASN A 222 28.22 -9.75 11.66
N ARG A 223 28.20 -8.92 10.62
CA ARG A 223 28.73 -7.56 10.65
C ARG A 223 28.01 -6.67 11.67
N GLN A 224 28.83 -5.96 12.45
CA GLN A 224 28.41 -4.91 13.36
C GLN A 224 28.49 -3.55 12.66
N GLY A 225 27.64 -2.61 13.06
CA GLY A 225 27.70 -1.24 12.57
C GLY A 225 26.61 -0.35 13.17
N VAL A 226 26.55 0.89 12.68
CA VAL A 226 25.52 1.84 13.11
C VAL A 226 24.14 1.36 12.65
N VAL A 227 23.24 1.24 13.61
CA VAL A 227 21.81 0.94 13.46
C VAL A 227 20.98 2.02 14.14
N PHE A 228 19.75 2.22 13.68
CA PHE A 228 18.78 3.08 14.36
C PHE A 228 17.87 2.25 15.26
N ASN A 229 17.73 2.62 16.53
CA ASN A 229 16.91 1.90 17.49
C ASN A 229 16.25 2.88 18.47
N GLN A 230 14.92 2.82 18.60
CA GLN A 230 14.14 3.62 19.56
C GLN A 230 14.43 5.14 19.57
N GLY A 231 14.77 5.73 18.42
CA GLY A 231 15.06 7.16 18.31
C GLY A 231 16.55 7.51 18.24
N ASP A 232 17.44 6.56 18.52
CA ASP A 232 18.88 6.78 18.63
C ASP A 232 19.71 5.96 17.64
N TYR A 233 20.89 6.47 17.32
CA TYR A 233 21.91 5.74 16.55
C TYR A 233 22.85 5.01 17.51
N THR A 234 22.95 3.69 17.37
CA THR A 234 23.81 2.84 18.21
C THR A 234 24.61 1.87 17.34
N ASN A 235 25.77 1.41 17.84
CA ASN A 235 26.50 0.32 17.19
C ASN A 235 25.94 -1.03 17.66
N GLY A 236 25.70 -1.94 16.72
CA GLY A 236 25.27 -3.30 17.03
C GLY A 236 25.13 -4.16 15.78
N THR A 237 24.57 -5.36 15.95
CA THR A 237 24.29 -6.26 14.82
C THR A 237 23.33 -5.58 13.86
N ILE A 238 23.77 -5.44 12.62
CA ILE A 238 23.04 -4.69 11.59
C ILE A 238 21.66 -5.33 11.38
N SER A 239 21.63 -6.63 11.08
CA SER A 239 20.40 -7.37 10.84
C SER A 239 20.51 -8.81 11.28
N ASN A 240 19.39 -9.42 11.68
CA ASN A 240 19.30 -10.87 11.80
C ASN A 240 19.28 -11.46 10.38
N TRP A 241 20.33 -12.18 10.01
CA TRP A 241 20.48 -12.69 8.64
C TRP A 241 19.41 -13.72 8.27
N LEU A 242 18.92 -14.55 9.20
CA LEU A 242 17.82 -15.48 8.90
C LEU A 242 16.53 -14.75 8.55
N PHE A 243 16.28 -13.61 9.20
CA PHE A 243 15.15 -12.74 8.90
C PHE A 243 15.29 -12.05 7.52
N ALA A 244 16.46 -11.47 7.24
CA ALA A 244 16.66 -10.69 6.02
C ALA A 244 16.96 -11.54 4.77
N VAL A 245 17.76 -12.59 4.92
CA VAL A 245 18.36 -13.40 3.84
C VAL A 245 17.74 -14.81 3.78
N GLY A 246 17.51 -15.45 4.93
CA GLY A 246 17.02 -16.83 5.03
C GLY A 246 18.09 -17.89 4.77
N ASN A 247 17.72 -19.17 4.84
CA ASN A 247 18.69 -20.26 4.69
C ASN A 247 19.26 -20.35 3.27
N PRO A 248 20.50 -20.85 3.10
CA PRO A 248 21.03 -21.16 1.78
C PRO A 248 20.18 -22.25 1.11
N ILE A 249 19.97 -22.10 -0.19
CA ILE A 249 19.22 -23.07 -1.04
C ILE A 249 20.06 -23.59 -2.21
N THR A 250 21.28 -23.07 -2.36
CA THR A 250 22.31 -23.54 -3.31
C THR A 250 23.69 -23.42 -2.67
N GLU A 251 24.69 -24.09 -3.27
CA GLU A 251 26.10 -23.74 -3.02
C GLU A 251 26.42 -22.34 -3.58
N ALA A 252 27.57 -21.81 -3.20
CA ALA A 252 28.13 -20.63 -3.83
C ALA A 252 28.84 -21.00 -5.14
N TYR A 253 28.67 -20.18 -6.18
CA TYR A 253 29.27 -20.38 -7.50
C TYR A 253 29.91 -19.10 -8.01
N TRP A 254 31.10 -19.22 -8.57
CA TRP A 254 31.65 -18.18 -9.42
C TRP A 254 30.85 -18.08 -10.72
N THR A 255 30.65 -16.88 -11.23
CA THR A 255 30.07 -16.67 -12.55
C THR A 255 30.55 -15.35 -13.12
N LYS A 256 30.33 -15.13 -14.41
CA LYS A 256 30.66 -13.87 -15.08
C LYS A 256 29.39 -13.06 -15.29
N VAL A 257 29.42 -11.81 -14.87
CA VAL A 257 28.34 -10.83 -15.12
C VAL A 257 28.91 -9.51 -15.59
N LYS A 258 28.18 -8.83 -16.46
CA LYS A 258 28.48 -7.46 -16.86
C LYS A 258 28.02 -6.49 -15.78
N VAL A 259 28.88 -5.58 -15.34
CA VAL A 259 28.55 -4.50 -14.41
C VAL A 259 29.05 -3.19 -15.01
N GLY A 260 28.14 -2.28 -15.34
CA GLY A 260 28.48 -1.02 -16.00
C GLY A 260 29.16 -1.23 -17.36
N GLY A 261 28.75 -2.24 -18.12
CA GLY A 261 29.35 -2.56 -19.42
C GLY A 261 30.55 -3.51 -19.36
N VAL A 262 31.12 -3.78 -18.18
CA VAL A 262 32.38 -4.53 -18.01
C VAL A 262 32.11 -5.90 -17.40
N GLU A 263 32.61 -6.96 -18.02
CA GLU A 263 32.55 -8.30 -17.43
C GLU A 263 33.41 -8.40 -16.16
N LYS A 264 32.83 -8.96 -15.11
CA LYS A 264 33.47 -9.25 -13.83
C LYS A 264 33.15 -10.67 -13.39
N ASP A 265 34.13 -11.31 -12.77
CA ASP A 265 33.90 -12.52 -12.00
C ASP A 265 33.25 -12.15 -10.66
N VAL A 266 32.12 -12.79 -10.37
CA VAL A 266 31.30 -12.57 -9.19
C VAL A 266 30.99 -13.92 -8.57
N LEU A 267 31.23 -14.05 -7.27
CA LEU A 267 30.79 -15.18 -6.48
C LEU A 267 29.35 -14.95 -6.08
N VAL A 268 28.44 -15.88 -6.35
CA VAL A 268 27.01 -15.72 -6.07
C VAL A 268 26.50 -16.91 -5.28
N GLN A 269 25.58 -16.66 -4.34
CA GLN A 269 24.85 -17.71 -3.65
C GLN A 269 23.38 -17.32 -3.45
N ALA A 270 22.48 -18.27 -3.72
CA ALA A 270 21.06 -18.12 -3.50
C ALA A 270 20.68 -18.58 -2.09
N PHE A 271 19.91 -17.74 -1.41
CA PHE A 271 19.26 -18.01 -0.14
C PHE A 271 17.75 -17.90 -0.32
N GLU A 272 16.95 -18.32 0.66
CA GLU A 272 15.49 -18.34 0.56
C GLU A 272 14.89 -17.00 0.09
N ARG A 273 15.39 -15.88 0.64
CA ARG A 273 14.80 -14.54 0.47
C ARG A 273 15.68 -13.60 -0.34
N ARG A 274 17.00 -13.85 -0.40
CA ARG A 274 17.99 -12.98 -1.05
C ARG A 274 19.00 -13.78 -1.84
N LEU A 275 19.61 -13.13 -2.81
CA LEU A 275 20.78 -13.61 -3.52
C LEU A 275 21.91 -12.66 -3.19
N LEU A 276 23.04 -13.21 -2.75
CA LEU A 276 24.22 -12.43 -2.41
C LEU A 276 25.28 -12.57 -3.49
N THR A 277 26.02 -11.50 -3.69
CA THR A 277 27.16 -11.42 -4.60
C THR A 277 28.39 -10.96 -3.85
N TYR A 278 29.55 -11.58 -4.11
CA TYR A 278 30.86 -11.12 -3.68
C TYR A 278 31.74 -10.81 -4.89
N THR A 279 32.28 -9.59 -4.95
CA THR A 279 33.14 -9.11 -6.04
C THR A 279 34.46 -8.59 -5.46
N PRO A 280 35.57 -9.35 -5.55
CA PRO A 280 36.84 -8.98 -4.91
C PRO A 280 37.39 -7.62 -5.34
N SER A 281 37.06 -7.18 -6.56
CA SER A 281 37.54 -5.92 -7.14
C SER A 281 36.76 -4.67 -6.70
N ASN A 282 35.66 -4.82 -5.96
CA ASN A 282 34.93 -3.68 -5.39
C ASN A 282 35.64 -3.14 -4.14
N SER A 283 35.33 -1.89 -3.75
CA SER A 283 35.76 -1.35 -2.46
C SER A 283 35.14 -2.13 -1.30
N GLU A 284 35.83 -2.15 -0.16
CA GLU A 284 35.55 -3.04 0.97
C GLU A 284 34.07 -3.04 1.40
N GLU A 285 33.49 -1.86 1.57
CA GLU A 285 32.07 -1.65 1.92
C GLU A 285 31.04 -2.17 0.90
N TYR A 286 31.46 -2.48 -0.34
CA TYR A 286 30.62 -2.97 -1.44
C TYR A 286 31.15 -4.27 -2.06
N LYS A 287 32.09 -4.97 -1.41
CA LYS A 287 32.52 -6.29 -1.86
C LYS A 287 31.38 -7.30 -1.80
N VAL A 288 30.55 -7.22 -0.77
CA VAL A 288 29.34 -8.04 -0.64
C VAL A 288 28.10 -7.17 -0.82
N GLU A 289 27.23 -7.58 -1.73
CA GLU A 289 25.96 -6.91 -2.00
C GLU A 289 24.83 -7.94 -2.10
N MET A 290 23.63 -7.53 -1.70
CA MET A 290 22.42 -8.25 -2.08
C MET A 290 22.03 -7.84 -3.49
N GLY A 291 21.60 -8.80 -4.32
CA GLY A 291 20.98 -8.49 -5.61
C GLY A 291 19.72 -7.62 -5.43
N ASN A 292 19.28 -6.96 -6.50
CA ASN A 292 18.01 -6.22 -6.51
C ASN A 292 16.81 -7.19 -6.63
N VAL A 293 16.74 -8.14 -5.70
CA VAL A 293 15.81 -9.27 -5.72
C VAL A 293 14.36 -8.81 -5.63
N GLY A 294 14.09 -7.72 -4.90
CA GLY A 294 12.74 -7.18 -4.78
C GLY A 294 12.23 -6.59 -6.11
N SER A 295 13.06 -5.79 -6.78
CA SER A 295 12.76 -5.27 -8.12
C SER A 295 12.68 -6.37 -9.18
N ALA A 296 13.59 -7.36 -9.13
CA ALA A 296 13.55 -8.53 -10.01
C ALA A 296 12.25 -9.33 -9.83
N TYR A 297 11.85 -9.58 -8.58
CA TYR A 297 10.63 -10.31 -8.27
C TYR A 297 9.39 -9.53 -8.65
N LEU A 298 9.34 -8.22 -8.41
CA LEU A 298 8.23 -7.35 -8.84
C LEU A 298 8.02 -7.45 -10.35
N SER A 299 9.11 -7.34 -11.11
CA SER A 299 9.10 -7.48 -12.57
C SER A 299 8.63 -8.87 -13.01
N TRP A 300 9.17 -9.94 -12.40
CA TRP A 300 8.74 -11.31 -12.71
C TRP A 300 7.27 -11.52 -12.39
N ARG A 301 6.84 -11.24 -11.14
CA ARG A 301 5.49 -11.47 -10.62
C ARG A 301 4.43 -10.82 -11.49
N TYR A 302 4.66 -9.57 -11.90
CA TYR A 302 3.67 -8.78 -12.64
C TYR A 302 4.04 -8.51 -14.11
N ASN A 303 4.97 -9.28 -14.68
CA ASN A 303 5.39 -9.17 -16.07
C ASN A 303 5.83 -7.74 -16.46
N GLY A 304 6.62 -7.09 -15.61
CA GLY A 304 7.11 -5.73 -15.79
C GLY A 304 6.06 -4.62 -15.57
N LYS A 305 4.81 -4.98 -15.29
CA LYS A 305 3.74 -4.03 -14.96
C LYS A 305 3.59 -3.97 -13.46
N ILE A 306 4.21 -3.00 -12.80
CA ILE A 306 3.90 -2.73 -11.39
C ILE A 306 2.38 -2.53 -11.30
N PRO A 307 1.65 -3.26 -10.43
CA PRO A 307 0.26 -2.97 -10.19
C PRO A 307 0.14 -1.50 -9.80
N GLN A 308 -0.38 -0.69 -10.72
CA GLN A 308 -0.72 0.69 -10.45
C GLN A 308 -2.00 0.67 -9.62
N PHE A 309 -1.83 0.56 -8.30
CA PHE A 309 -2.83 1.07 -7.38
C PHE A 309 -2.51 2.56 -7.24
N ASP A 310 -2.94 3.37 -8.22
CA ASP A 310 -2.57 4.79 -8.40
C ASP A 310 -2.98 5.73 -7.27
N LYS A 311 -3.43 5.19 -6.14
CA LYS A 311 -4.37 5.85 -5.28
C LYS A 311 -4.27 5.22 -3.89
N PRO A 312 -3.69 5.92 -2.88
CA PRO A 312 -3.72 5.50 -1.47
C PRO A 312 -5.13 5.08 -1.08
N ILE A 313 -5.33 4.19 -0.10
CA ILE A 313 -6.70 3.76 0.27
C ILE A 313 -7.60 4.96 0.60
N GLU A 314 -7.04 6.05 1.09
CA GLU A 314 -7.68 7.35 1.29
C GLU A 314 -8.37 7.89 0.02
N SER A 315 -7.82 7.60 -1.15
CA SER A 315 -8.33 8.08 -2.42
C SER A 315 -9.67 7.44 -2.84
N ILE A 316 -10.03 6.27 -2.29
CA ILE A 316 -11.40 5.72 -2.47
C ILE A 316 -12.44 6.67 -1.87
N PHE A 317 -12.02 7.51 -0.92
CA PHE A 317 -12.85 8.51 -0.24
C PHE A 317 -12.74 9.92 -0.84
N THR A 318 -11.95 10.13 -1.90
CA THR A 318 -11.65 11.48 -2.45
C THR A 318 -12.55 11.91 -3.61
N SER A 319 -13.74 11.33 -3.78
CA SER A 319 -14.60 11.70 -4.91
C SER A 319 -15.35 13.03 -4.66
N PRO A 320 -15.08 14.11 -5.41
CA PRO A 320 -15.67 15.43 -5.19
C PRO A 320 -17.14 15.54 -5.64
N THR A 321 -17.73 14.45 -6.17
CA THR A 321 -19.05 14.50 -6.85
C THR A 321 -20.22 14.05 -5.98
N HIS A 322 -19.98 13.55 -4.77
CA HIS A 322 -21.03 12.96 -3.93
C HIS A 322 -21.53 13.98 -2.92
N GLN A 323 -22.79 14.39 -3.08
CA GLN A 323 -23.43 15.36 -2.21
C GLN A 323 -24.66 14.74 -1.57
N TRP A 324 -24.87 15.07 -0.30
CA TRP A 324 -26.05 14.69 0.45
C TRP A 324 -27.17 15.69 0.21
N TYR A 325 -28.41 15.19 0.19
CA TYR A 325 -29.62 15.97 -0.02
C TYR A 325 -30.73 15.54 0.94
N VAL A 326 -31.63 16.48 1.24
CA VAL A 326 -32.87 16.26 1.98
C VAL A 326 -34.07 16.44 1.04
N SER A 327 -35.05 15.55 1.12
CA SER A 327 -36.32 15.65 0.41
C SER A 327 -37.26 16.70 1.04
N SER A 328 -37.96 17.49 0.23
CA SER A 328 -38.79 18.61 0.70
C SER A 328 -40.25 18.26 1.01
N ASP A 329 -40.97 17.49 0.18
CA ASP A 329 -42.41 17.21 0.41
C ASP A 329 -42.91 15.85 -0.13
N THR A 330 -42.39 15.34 -1.24
CA THR A 330 -42.54 13.92 -1.68
C THR A 330 -41.59 13.65 -2.83
N LEU A 331 -40.78 12.60 -2.75
CA LEU A 331 -39.74 12.34 -3.76
C LEU A 331 -40.19 11.35 -4.83
N ASN A 332 -39.95 11.73 -6.09
CA ASN A 332 -40.45 11.02 -7.26
C ASN A 332 -39.38 10.09 -7.87
N LEU A 333 -39.21 8.90 -7.28
CA LEU A 333 -38.23 7.91 -7.77
C LEU A 333 -38.64 7.26 -9.08
N ARG A 334 -37.66 7.09 -9.98
CA ARG A 334 -37.83 6.59 -11.34
C ARG A 334 -36.71 5.63 -11.74
N THR A 335 -37.01 4.66 -12.59
CA THR A 335 -36.01 3.70 -13.13
C THR A 335 -35.20 4.24 -14.31
N ALA A 336 -35.50 5.46 -14.75
CA ALA A 336 -34.73 6.24 -15.72
C ALA A 336 -34.94 7.74 -15.44
N PRO A 337 -34.07 8.65 -15.90
CA PRO A 337 -34.18 10.08 -15.61
C PRO A 337 -35.26 10.76 -16.49
N ASN A 338 -36.49 10.27 -16.43
CA ASN A 338 -37.66 10.87 -17.06
C ASN A 338 -38.91 10.55 -16.23
N SER A 339 -39.89 11.45 -16.28
CA SER A 339 -41.11 11.42 -15.48
C SER A 339 -42.03 10.25 -15.84
N SER A 340 -41.94 9.77 -17.09
CA SER A 340 -42.71 8.66 -17.65
C SER A 340 -42.12 7.27 -17.35
N ALA A 341 -40.88 7.21 -16.86
CA ALA A 341 -40.23 5.96 -16.52
C ALA A 341 -41.01 5.24 -15.40
N PRO A 342 -41.03 3.90 -15.40
CA PRO A 342 -41.65 3.16 -14.31
C PRO A 342 -41.06 3.55 -12.95
N ARG A 343 -41.89 3.42 -11.92
CA ARG A 343 -41.38 3.38 -10.54
C ARG A 343 -40.63 2.05 -10.33
N PRO A 344 -39.65 1.99 -9.42
CA PRO A 344 -39.02 0.73 -9.05
C PRO A 344 -40.06 -0.31 -8.63
N THR A 345 -39.92 -1.54 -9.11
CA THR A 345 -40.83 -2.64 -8.77
C THR A 345 -40.73 -2.93 -7.28
N ASN A 346 -41.80 -2.66 -6.54
CA ASN A 346 -41.84 -2.88 -5.08
C ASN A 346 -42.49 -4.24 -4.76
N THR A 347 -41.72 -5.15 -4.16
CA THR A 347 -42.25 -6.45 -3.70
C THR A 347 -41.91 -6.68 -2.23
N LYS A 348 -42.50 -7.71 -1.59
CA LYS A 348 -42.15 -8.08 -0.21
C LYS A 348 -40.65 -8.44 -0.09
N GLU A 349 -40.06 -9.05 -1.12
CA GLU A 349 -38.68 -9.55 -1.10
C GLU A 349 -37.65 -8.55 -1.65
N THR A 350 -38.11 -7.59 -2.47
CA THR A 350 -37.30 -6.48 -3.01
C THR A 350 -38.04 -5.16 -2.77
N PRO A 351 -38.20 -4.74 -1.51
CA PRO A 351 -38.90 -3.51 -1.22
C PRO A 351 -38.05 -2.31 -1.67
N PHE A 352 -38.64 -1.41 -2.42
CA PHE A 352 -38.03 -0.11 -2.70
C PHE A 352 -38.84 0.98 -2.03
N VAL A 353 -38.15 2.07 -1.69
CA VAL A 353 -38.85 3.28 -1.29
C VAL A 353 -39.77 3.67 -2.45
N THR A 354 -41.08 3.58 -2.25
CA THR A 354 -42.06 3.87 -3.31
C THR A 354 -42.24 5.37 -3.51
N GLN A 355 -42.01 6.15 -2.45
CA GLN A 355 -41.92 7.60 -2.38
C GLN A 355 -41.07 7.97 -1.16
N MET A 356 -40.12 8.91 -1.28
CA MET A 356 -39.44 9.42 -0.08
C MET A 356 -40.28 10.51 0.57
N GLN A 357 -40.21 10.60 1.89
CA GLN A 357 -40.92 11.58 2.69
C GLN A 357 -40.12 12.88 2.81
N ALA A 358 -40.79 13.95 3.22
CA ALA A 358 -40.11 15.16 3.65
C ALA A 358 -39.12 14.83 4.77
N GLY A 359 -37.89 15.33 4.67
CA GLY A 359 -36.83 15.09 5.64
C GLY A 359 -35.96 13.85 5.38
N ASP A 360 -36.31 12.96 4.45
CA ASP A 360 -35.46 11.81 4.12
C ASP A 360 -34.11 12.24 3.54
N HIS A 361 -33.05 11.50 3.89
CA HIS A 361 -31.69 11.81 3.49
C HIS A 361 -31.19 10.87 2.41
N ILE A 362 -30.63 11.43 1.34
CA ILE A 362 -30.05 10.66 0.25
C ILE A 362 -28.68 11.18 -0.14
N GLN A 363 -27.86 10.27 -0.66
CA GLN A 363 -26.61 10.61 -1.29
C GLN A 363 -26.75 10.46 -2.81
N ALA A 364 -26.48 11.54 -3.53
CA ALA A 364 -26.39 11.48 -4.98
C ALA A 364 -25.05 10.86 -5.38
N ILE A 365 -25.10 9.83 -6.22
CA ILE A 365 -23.92 9.18 -6.82
C ILE A 365 -23.38 10.07 -7.95
N ARG A 366 -24.29 10.56 -8.79
CA ARG A 366 -23.98 11.50 -9.88
C ARG A 366 -25.22 12.25 -10.33
N ALA A 367 -25.00 13.42 -10.90
CA ALA A 367 -25.99 14.11 -11.72
C ALA A 367 -26.00 13.52 -13.15
N VAL A 368 -27.19 13.36 -13.71
CA VAL A 368 -27.42 12.93 -15.09
C VAL A 368 -28.41 13.88 -15.76
N ALA A 369 -28.26 14.07 -17.06
CA ALA A 369 -29.25 14.78 -17.86
C ALA A 369 -30.45 13.85 -18.12
N GLY A 370 -31.65 14.42 -18.03
CA GLY A 370 -32.92 13.71 -18.22
C GLY A 370 -34.01 14.61 -18.78
N GLU A 371 -35.25 14.18 -18.61
CA GLU A 371 -36.43 14.99 -18.94
C GLU A 371 -36.45 16.28 -18.12
N GLU A 372 -36.75 17.39 -18.78
CA GLU A 372 -36.98 18.68 -18.17
C GLU A 372 -38.40 18.72 -17.57
N VAL A 373 -38.52 18.40 -16.28
CA VAL A 373 -39.81 18.41 -15.56
C VAL A 373 -40.21 19.83 -15.17
N VAL A 374 -39.24 20.65 -14.77
CA VAL A 374 -39.37 22.08 -14.51
C VAL A 374 -38.56 22.83 -15.56
N LYS A 375 -39.16 23.87 -16.14
CA LYS A 375 -38.56 24.66 -17.21
C LYS A 375 -37.19 25.20 -16.79
N GLY A 376 -36.16 24.93 -17.59
CA GLY A 376 -34.78 25.33 -17.36
C GLY A 376 -33.95 24.36 -16.51
N ASN A 377 -34.50 23.24 -16.04
CA ASN A 377 -33.77 22.24 -15.27
C ASN A 377 -33.98 20.81 -15.83
N ASN A 378 -32.93 20.20 -16.36
CA ASN A 378 -32.94 18.82 -16.85
C ASN A 378 -32.12 17.86 -15.97
N VAL A 379 -31.79 18.26 -14.74
CA VAL A 379 -30.89 17.53 -13.86
C VAL A 379 -31.67 16.53 -13.00
N TRP A 380 -31.24 15.27 -13.10
CA TRP A 380 -31.66 14.17 -12.23
C TRP A 380 -30.45 13.65 -11.47
N TYR A 381 -30.63 13.22 -10.23
CA TYR A 381 -29.58 12.52 -9.49
C TYR A 381 -29.82 11.01 -9.52
N GLN A 382 -28.77 10.25 -9.81
CA GLN A 382 -28.75 8.81 -9.59
C GLN A 382 -28.38 8.53 -8.13
N ILE A 383 -29.16 7.67 -7.47
CA ILE A 383 -29.01 7.39 -6.02
C ILE A 383 -28.83 5.89 -5.71
N TYR A 384 -28.97 5.03 -6.73
CA TYR A 384 -28.71 3.60 -6.63
C TYR A 384 -28.15 3.10 -7.98
N GLU A 385 -27.08 2.31 -7.96
CA GLU A 385 -26.38 1.89 -9.18
C GLU A 385 -27.05 0.72 -9.90
N LYS A 386 -27.84 -0.11 -9.22
CA LYS A 386 -28.54 -1.26 -9.82
C LYS A 386 -29.59 -1.80 -8.83
N PRO A 387 -30.91 -1.60 -9.02
CA PRO A 387 -31.49 -0.90 -10.16
C PRO A 387 -31.08 0.56 -10.25
N ASP A 388 -31.01 1.10 -11.46
CA ASP A 388 -30.68 2.50 -11.69
C ASP A 388 -31.85 3.38 -11.22
N ILE A 389 -31.78 3.89 -9.98
CA ILE A 389 -32.83 4.72 -9.39
C ILE A 389 -32.43 6.19 -9.49
N PHE A 390 -33.34 6.99 -10.04
CA PHE A 390 -33.18 8.41 -10.27
C PHE A 390 -34.24 9.23 -9.54
N VAL A 391 -33.85 10.43 -9.13
CA VAL A 391 -34.70 11.46 -8.54
C VAL A 391 -34.47 12.78 -9.25
N TYR A 392 -35.53 13.55 -9.46
CA TYR A 392 -35.42 14.88 -10.04
C TYR A 392 -34.88 15.90 -9.03
N SER A 393 -33.92 16.72 -9.46
CA SER A 393 -33.14 17.59 -8.57
C SER A 393 -33.95 18.65 -7.82
N GLU A 394 -35.01 19.21 -8.41
CA GLU A 394 -35.84 20.26 -7.77
C GLU A 394 -36.56 19.81 -6.49
N TYR A 395 -36.76 18.50 -6.28
CA TYR A 395 -37.41 18.00 -5.07
C TYR A 395 -36.46 17.91 -3.86
N LEU A 396 -35.19 18.21 -4.09
CA LEU A 396 -34.10 18.01 -3.14
C LEU A 396 -33.48 19.34 -2.76
N LYS A 397 -33.08 19.41 -1.49
CA LYS A 397 -32.30 20.52 -0.96
C LYS A 397 -30.94 20.00 -0.51
N PRO A 398 -29.83 20.69 -0.81
CA PRO A 398 -28.52 20.28 -0.32
C PRO A 398 -28.53 20.12 1.20
N LEU A 399 -27.98 19.01 1.69
CA LEU A 399 -27.76 18.78 3.10
C LEU A 399 -26.34 19.22 3.46
N VAL A 400 -26.22 20.08 4.46
CA VAL A 400 -24.95 20.29 5.14
C VAL A 400 -24.74 19.11 6.07
N MET A 401 -23.71 18.30 5.79
CA MET A 401 -23.39 17.14 6.61
C MET A 401 -23.10 17.58 8.04
N PRO A 402 -23.77 16.99 9.05
CA PRO A 402 -23.46 17.26 10.45
C PRO A 402 -22.02 16.86 10.79
N ASP A 403 -21.43 17.56 11.76
CA ASP A 403 -20.12 17.22 12.31
C ASP A 403 -20.14 15.82 12.93
N TYR A 404 -19.08 15.05 12.67
CA TYR A 404 -18.91 13.75 13.28
C TYR A 404 -18.54 13.91 14.77
N PRO A 405 -19.17 13.15 15.70
CA PRO A 405 -18.87 13.27 17.12
C PRO A 405 -17.44 12.84 17.45
N ALA A 406 -16.91 13.34 18.57
CA ALA A 406 -15.63 12.88 19.09
C ALA A 406 -15.68 11.38 19.39
N VAL A 407 -14.68 10.66 18.91
CA VAL A 407 -14.55 9.21 19.09
C VAL A 407 -14.03 8.89 20.50
N PRO A 408 -14.52 7.84 21.16
CA PRO A 408 -14.07 7.48 22.51
C PRO A 408 -12.64 6.91 22.54
N ARG A 409 -12.15 6.42 21.39
CA ARG A 409 -10.86 5.74 21.23
C ARG A 409 -10.30 6.02 19.84
N THR A 410 -9.00 5.84 19.69
CA THR A 410 -8.27 5.92 18.41
C THR A 410 -7.58 4.57 18.15
N HIS A 411 -7.57 4.14 16.89
CA HIS A 411 -6.96 2.88 16.48
C HIS A 411 -5.87 3.13 15.42
N PRO A 412 -4.81 2.32 15.35
CA PRO A 412 -3.76 2.49 14.36
C PRO A 412 -4.25 2.11 12.95
N GLY A 413 -3.73 2.78 11.92
CA GLY A 413 -4.06 2.51 10.52
C GLY A 413 -5.52 2.86 10.18
N ILE A 414 -6.09 2.18 9.18
CA ILE A 414 -7.46 2.43 8.75
C ILE A 414 -8.47 1.74 9.66
N TRP A 415 -9.46 2.47 10.14
CA TRP A 415 -10.55 1.95 10.97
C TRP A 415 -11.86 2.68 10.73
N VAL A 416 -12.96 2.01 11.08
CA VAL A 416 -14.33 2.50 10.95
C VAL A 416 -14.88 2.80 12.34
N SER A 417 -15.47 3.97 12.47
CA SER A 417 -16.23 4.40 13.64
C SER A 417 -17.71 4.42 13.30
N VAL A 418 -18.56 3.93 14.21
CA VAL A 418 -20.02 4.05 14.10
C VAL A 418 -20.55 4.68 15.38
N SER A 419 -21.19 5.83 15.26
CA SER A 419 -21.92 6.45 16.38
C SER A 419 -23.40 6.14 16.28
N ILE A 420 -23.92 5.36 17.24
CA ILE A 420 -25.36 5.08 17.34
C ILE A 420 -26.09 6.36 17.72
N ALA A 421 -25.59 7.11 18.70
CA ALA A 421 -26.26 8.34 19.16
C ALA A 421 -26.40 9.43 18.07
N LYS A 422 -25.51 9.44 17.07
CA LYS A 422 -25.54 10.39 15.95
C LYS A 422 -26.00 9.79 14.63
N GLN A 423 -26.28 8.48 14.59
CA GLN A 423 -26.66 7.77 13.38
C GLN A 423 -25.69 8.09 12.22
N ALA A 424 -24.38 8.01 12.51
CA ALA A 424 -23.31 8.39 11.59
C ALA A 424 -22.16 7.37 11.63
N MET A 425 -21.41 7.29 10.54
CA MET A 425 -20.21 6.46 10.42
C MET A 425 -19.07 7.28 9.84
N ALA A 426 -17.85 7.03 10.31
CA ALA A 426 -16.64 7.65 9.79
C ALA A 426 -15.52 6.64 9.55
N VAL A 427 -14.62 6.96 8.64
CA VAL A 427 -13.38 6.23 8.41
C VAL A 427 -12.21 7.13 8.80
N PHE A 428 -11.30 6.56 9.56
CA PHE A 428 -10.11 7.23 10.06
C PHE A 428 -8.85 6.51 9.56
N ASN A 429 -7.76 7.25 9.35
CA ASN A 429 -6.40 6.72 9.32
C ASN A 429 -5.67 7.25 10.56
N GLY A 430 -5.44 6.40 11.56
CA GLY A 430 -4.95 6.84 12.86
C GLY A 430 -5.95 7.80 13.52
N ASP A 431 -5.50 9.02 13.78
CA ASP A 431 -6.29 10.12 14.35
C ASP A 431 -7.01 10.98 13.30
N LYS A 432 -6.64 10.84 12.03
CA LYS A 432 -7.18 11.67 10.94
C LYS A 432 -8.47 11.06 10.39
N MET A 433 -9.58 11.77 10.54
CA MET A 433 -10.81 11.44 9.81
C MET A 433 -10.59 11.67 8.32
N ILE A 434 -10.78 10.64 7.51
CA ILE A 434 -10.61 10.69 6.06
C ILE A 434 -11.95 10.66 5.31
N TYR A 435 -13.01 10.22 5.98
CA TYR A 435 -14.36 10.14 5.43
C TYR A 435 -15.41 10.11 6.54
N HIS A 436 -16.59 10.67 6.31
CA HIS A 436 -17.75 10.42 7.17
C HIS A 436 -19.07 10.52 6.39
N THR A 437 -20.08 9.80 6.87
CA THR A 437 -21.40 9.69 6.25
C THR A 437 -22.48 9.40 7.29
N LEU A 438 -23.75 9.44 6.87
CA LEU A 438 -24.91 9.09 7.68
C LEU A 438 -25.26 7.60 7.54
N VAL A 439 -25.76 6.99 8.61
CA VAL A 439 -26.20 5.59 8.64
C VAL A 439 -27.53 5.44 9.40
N ALA A 440 -28.13 4.26 9.38
CA ALA A 440 -29.24 3.89 10.24
C ALA A 440 -28.89 2.58 10.98
N THR A 441 -28.79 2.62 12.30
CA THR A 441 -28.43 1.46 13.12
C THR A 441 -29.66 0.66 13.54
N GLY A 442 -29.45 -0.35 14.38
CA GLY A 442 -30.49 -1.20 14.92
C GLY A 442 -31.36 -0.51 15.96
N ILE A 443 -32.64 -0.89 16.00
CA ILE A 443 -33.67 -0.23 16.82
C ILE A 443 -33.50 -0.61 18.30
N GLU A 444 -33.23 0.39 19.14
CA GLU A 444 -33.10 0.27 20.59
C GLU A 444 -34.48 0.36 21.30
N GLY A 445 -34.70 -0.49 22.30
CA GLY A 445 -35.84 -0.36 23.23
C GLY A 445 -37.23 -0.76 22.67
N GLY A 446 -37.29 -1.46 21.54
CA GLY A 446 -38.53 -2.04 21.01
C GLY A 446 -39.02 -3.29 21.76
N PRO A 447 -40.19 -3.85 21.41
CA PRO A 447 -40.68 -5.13 21.96
C PRO A 447 -39.72 -6.31 21.75
N ILE A 448 -38.91 -6.23 20.68
CA ILE A 448 -37.72 -7.04 20.46
C ILE A 448 -36.57 -6.05 20.35
N ASP A 449 -35.53 -6.24 21.17
CA ASP A 449 -34.35 -5.40 21.15
C ASP A 449 -33.49 -5.75 19.93
N HIS A 450 -33.34 -4.76 19.04
CA HIS A 450 -32.57 -4.86 17.82
C HIS A 450 -31.35 -3.95 17.85
N SER A 451 -30.96 -3.46 19.04
CA SER A 451 -29.82 -2.55 19.22
C SER A 451 -28.58 -3.07 18.50
N THR A 452 -27.92 -2.19 17.74
CA THR A 452 -26.59 -2.51 17.22
C THR A 452 -25.63 -2.67 18.40
N VAL A 453 -24.90 -3.78 18.40
CA VAL A 453 -23.94 -4.09 19.47
C VAL A 453 -22.85 -3.01 19.56
N LYS A 454 -22.61 -2.50 20.77
CA LYS A 454 -21.52 -1.55 21.07
C LYS A 454 -20.23 -2.29 21.42
N GLY A 455 -19.09 -1.77 21.00
CA GLY A 455 -17.79 -2.38 21.25
C GLY A 455 -16.77 -2.12 20.16
N VAL A 456 -15.57 -2.68 20.37
CA VAL A 456 -14.51 -2.70 19.35
C VAL A 456 -14.53 -4.07 18.70
N PHE A 457 -14.78 -4.08 17.41
CA PHE A 457 -14.86 -5.28 16.59
C PHE A 457 -13.87 -5.23 15.44
N ALA A 458 -13.83 -6.31 14.66
CA ALA A 458 -13.03 -6.38 13.46
C ALA A 458 -13.91 -6.90 12.32
N ALA A 459 -13.85 -6.25 11.16
CA ALA A 459 -14.56 -6.71 9.97
C ALA A 459 -14.24 -8.19 9.68
N ILE A 460 -15.25 -9.04 9.67
CA ILE A 460 -15.16 -10.50 9.64
C ILE A 460 -14.65 -10.95 8.26
N GLY A 461 -13.64 -11.82 8.29
CA GLY A 461 -12.78 -12.08 7.13
C GLY A 461 -13.15 -13.22 6.19
N GLY A 462 -14.02 -14.14 6.59
CA GLY A 462 -14.33 -15.32 5.78
C GLY A 462 -15.57 -15.19 4.89
N TYR A 463 -16.50 -14.29 5.22
CA TYR A 463 -17.79 -14.17 4.54
C TYR A 463 -18.17 -12.70 4.37
N ARG A 464 -17.96 -12.17 3.15
CA ARG A 464 -18.18 -10.76 2.82
C ARG A 464 -18.89 -10.59 1.47
N PRO A 465 -20.14 -11.04 1.35
CA PRO A 465 -20.81 -11.13 0.06
C PRO A 465 -20.98 -9.77 -0.60
N LEU A 466 -20.71 -9.71 -1.90
CA LEU A 466 -21.05 -8.56 -2.74
C LEU A 466 -22.56 -8.34 -2.77
N THR A 467 -23.33 -9.44 -2.79
CA THR A 467 -24.79 -9.47 -2.67
C THR A 467 -25.22 -10.64 -1.80
N GLN A 468 -26.24 -10.44 -0.95
CA GLN A 468 -26.77 -11.48 -0.07
C GLN A 468 -28.28 -11.34 0.11
N THR A 469 -28.96 -12.47 0.22
CA THR A 469 -30.31 -12.52 0.78
C THR A 469 -30.22 -12.60 2.31
N MET A 470 -30.79 -11.62 3.01
CA MET A 470 -30.93 -11.70 4.47
C MET A 470 -32.39 -11.93 4.84
N GLN A 471 -32.61 -12.87 5.74
CA GLN A 471 -33.92 -13.24 6.24
C GLN A 471 -33.85 -13.48 7.74
N GLY A 472 -34.93 -13.15 8.45
CA GLY A 472 -34.99 -13.24 9.90
C GLY A 472 -36.42 -13.02 10.40
N GLY A 473 -36.58 -12.93 11.72
CA GLY A 473 -37.88 -12.76 12.37
C GLY A 473 -38.69 -14.06 12.49
N ASN A 474 -39.93 -13.95 12.97
CA ASN A 474 -40.79 -15.10 13.24
C ASN A 474 -42.09 -15.00 12.43
N ARG A 475 -42.30 -16.00 11.55
CA ARG A 475 -43.47 -16.08 10.67
C ARG A 475 -44.78 -16.23 11.43
N ALA A 476 -44.77 -16.81 12.63
CA ALA A 476 -45.95 -16.96 13.47
C ALA A 476 -46.37 -15.63 14.13
N SER A 477 -45.45 -14.68 14.28
CA SER A 477 -45.73 -13.33 14.80
C SER A 477 -45.73 -12.25 13.71
N GLU A 478 -45.72 -12.64 12.42
CA GLU A 478 -45.66 -11.74 11.26
C GLU A 478 -44.50 -10.73 11.28
N THR A 479 -43.42 -11.06 11.99
CA THR A 479 -42.19 -10.25 12.03
C THR A 479 -41.13 -10.79 11.06
N ASP A 480 -41.48 -11.79 10.23
CA ASP A 480 -40.56 -12.37 9.27
C ASP A 480 -40.23 -11.39 8.14
N TYR A 481 -38.95 -11.26 7.84
CA TYR A 481 -38.46 -10.55 6.66
C TYR A 481 -37.58 -11.46 5.81
N LYS A 482 -37.56 -11.16 4.52
CA LYS A 482 -36.62 -11.73 3.55
C LYS A 482 -36.34 -10.66 2.52
N LEU A 483 -35.13 -10.16 2.52
CA LEU A 483 -34.66 -9.10 1.63
C LEU A 483 -33.61 -9.70 0.70
N LEU A 484 -33.87 -9.65 -0.60
CA LEU A 484 -32.93 -10.09 -1.64
C LEU A 484 -31.90 -8.97 -1.93
N ASP A 485 -30.80 -9.30 -2.59
CA ASP A 485 -29.87 -8.33 -3.17
C ASP A 485 -29.31 -7.26 -2.21
N ILE A 486 -29.17 -7.57 -0.91
CA ILE A 486 -28.46 -6.69 0.02
C ILE A 486 -26.99 -6.64 -0.39
N ARG A 487 -26.47 -5.45 -0.64
CA ARG A 487 -25.14 -5.28 -1.25
C ARG A 487 -24.07 -4.86 -0.27
N TYR A 488 -22.84 -5.21 -0.64
CA TYR A 488 -21.62 -4.76 0.02
C TYR A 488 -21.63 -5.06 1.52
N VAL A 489 -21.89 -6.33 1.86
CA VAL A 489 -22.11 -6.76 3.24
C VAL A 489 -20.77 -6.96 3.93
N THR A 490 -20.48 -6.12 4.92
CA THR A 490 -19.30 -6.20 5.78
C THR A 490 -19.73 -6.56 7.19
N TYR A 491 -19.74 -7.85 7.50
CA TYR A 491 -19.94 -8.34 8.87
C TYR A 491 -18.83 -7.84 9.79
N PHE A 492 -19.15 -7.51 11.05
CA PHE A 492 -18.15 -7.09 12.04
C PHE A 492 -18.30 -7.82 13.38
N TYR A 493 -19.49 -8.36 13.69
CA TYR A 493 -19.69 -9.17 14.90
C TYR A 493 -20.87 -10.11 14.69
N ALA A 494 -20.69 -11.43 14.85
CA ALA A 494 -21.77 -12.41 14.64
C ALA A 494 -22.56 -12.14 13.33
N ASP A 495 -23.86 -11.86 13.43
CA ASP A 495 -24.77 -11.50 12.34
C ASP A 495 -24.91 -9.98 12.09
N PHE A 496 -24.18 -9.15 12.85
CA PHE A 496 -24.13 -7.70 12.68
C PHE A 496 -23.19 -7.32 11.53
N ALA A 497 -23.72 -6.56 10.57
CA ALA A 497 -22.99 -6.11 9.40
C ALA A 497 -23.24 -4.63 9.07
N ILE A 498 -22.26 -4.00 8.44
CA ILE A 498 -22.44 -2.77 7.66
C ILE A 498 -22.80 -3.20 6.24
N HIS A 499 -23.93 -2.73 5.71
CA HIS A 499 -24.34 -3.07 4.35
C HIS A 499 -25.18 -1.97 3.71
N GLY A 500 -25.30 -2.02 2.39
CA GLY A 500 -26.14 -1.10 1.65
C GLY A 500 -27.62 -1.42 1.82
N SER A 501 -28.44 -0.40 2.05
CA SER A 501 -29.90 -0.52 2.08
C SER A 501 -30.55 0.24 0.92
N TYR A 502 -31.45 -0.45 0.21
CA TYR A 502 -32.20 0.12 -0.93
C TYR A 502 -33.70 0.34 -0.62
N TRP A 503 -34.17 -0.15 0.52
CA TRP A 503 -35.58 -0.17 0.91
C TRP A 503 -36.00 1.00 1.81
N HIS A 504 -35.05 1.76 2.37
CA HIS A 504 -35.30 2.98 3.14
C HIS A 504 -34.15 4.00 2.95
N THR A 505 -34.36 5.22 3.45
CA THR A 505 -33.41 6.33 3.39
C THR A 505 -33.35 7.16 4.68
N LYS A 506 -33.62 6.54 5.83
CA LYS A 506 -33.70 7.23 7.14
C LYS A 506 -32.32 7.46 7.79
N TYR A 507 -31.27 7.58 6.98
CA TYR A 507 -29.89 7.74 7.45
C TYR A 507 -29.72 9.04 8.25
N GLY A 508 -29.14 8.98 9.44
CA GLY A 508 -28.96 10.15 10.31
C GLY A 508 -30.25 10.62 11.00
N ILE A 509 -31.39 9.95 10.76
CA ILE A 509 -32.72 10.38 11.25
C ILE A 509 -33.21 9.41 12.32
N ALA A 510 -33.21 8.12 12.02
CA ALA A 510 -33.77 7.10 12.90
C ALA A 510 -33.07 5.75 12.69
N GLU A 511 -33.08 4.95 13.75
CA GLU A 511 -32.73 3.53 13.71
C GLU A 511 -33.77 2.77 12.89
N GLN A 512 -33.33 1.80 12.08
CA GLN A 512 -34.20 1.09 11.13
C GLN A 512 -33.92 -0.40 11.03
N SER A 513 -32.80 -0.88 11.55
CA SER A 513 -32.34 -2.25 11.29
C SER A 513 -32.67 -3.21 12.42
N HIS A 514 -32.44 -4.51 12.18
CA HIS A 514 -32.51 -5.58 13.18
C HIS A 514 -31.15 -5.84 13.86
N GLY A 515 -30.24 -4.86 13.85
CA GLY A 515 -28.89 -4.94 14.44
C GLY A 515 -27.80 -4.41 13.51
N CYS A 516 -27.96 -4.59 12.20
CA CYS A 516 -27.00 -4.10 11.19
C CYS A 516 -26.84 -2.57 11.16
N VAL A 517 -25.77 -2.09 10.57
CA VAL A 517 -25.56 -0.67 10.23
C VAL A 517 -25.91 -0.48 8.76
N ASN A 518 -27.06 0.15 8.51
CA ASN A 518 -27.56 0.41 7.18
C ASN A 518 -26.92 1.70 6.64
N ALA A 519 -26.29 1.63 5.47
CA ALA A 519 -25.70 2.76 4.77
C ALA A 519 -26.25 2.86 3.34
N THR A 520 -25.95 3.96 2.64
CA THR A 520 -26.18 3.99 1.18
C THR A 520 -25.37 2.87 0.52
N VAL A 521 -25.78 2.40 -0.65
CA VAL A 521 -25.02 1.35 -1.34
C VAL A 521 -23.64 1.83 -1.76
N TYR A 522 -23.48 3.12 -2.07
CA TYR A 522 -22.18 3.71 -2.34
C TYR A 522 -21.29 3.66 -1.09
N ASP A 523 -21.77 4.15 0.05
CA ASP A 523 -21.00 4.20 1.29
C ASP A 523 -20.64 2.81 1.79
N ALA A 524 -21.60 1.87 1.73
CA ALA A 524 -21.33 0.47 2.03
C ALA A 524 -20.28 -0.13 1.10
N SER A 525 -20.23 0.26 -0.18
CA SER A 525 -19.20 -0.18 -1.12
C SER A 525 -17.80 0.31 -0.73
N LEU A 526 -17.70 1.52 -0.17
CA LEU A 526 -16.43 2.07 0.31
C LEU A 526 -15.93 1.26 1.51
N ILE A 527 -16.81 0.99 2.47
CA ILE A 527 -16.49 0.12 3.61
C ILE A 527 -16.14 -1.28 3.13
N TRP A 528 -16.89 -1.84 2.17
CA TRP A 528 -16.65 -3.15 1.58
C TRP A 528 -15.29 -3.28 0.88
N GLN A 529 -14.71 -2.18 0.42
CA GLN A 529 -13.35 -2.15 -0.15
C GLN A 529 -12.25 -2.08 0.92
N LEU A 530 -12.57 -1.76 2.18
CA LEU A 530 -11.60 -1.70 3.26
C LEU A 530 -11.00 -3.08 3.57
N PRO A 531 -9.77 -3.17 4.09
CA PRO A 531 -9.14 -4.43 4.44
C PRO A 531 -9.99 -5.22 5.44
N VAL A 532 -9.93 -6.53 5.39
CA VAL A 532 -10.54 -7.34 6.45
C VAL A 532 -9.72 -7.25 7.73
N GLY A 533 -10.41 -7.38 8.86
CA GLY A 533 -9.83 -7.07 10.16
C GLY A 533 -9.75 -5.58 10.43
N THR A 534 -10.22 -4.72 9.51
CA THR A 534 -10.45 -3.29 9.79
C THR A 534 -11.26 -3.18 11.06
N VAL A 535 -10.75 -2.39 12.01
CA VAL A 535 -11.43 -2.17 13.28
C VAL A 535 -12.75 -1.46 13.03
N VAL A 536 -13.82 -1.95 13.66
CA VAL A 536 -15.13 -1.30 13.68
C VAL A 536 -15.45 -0.96 15.14
N ASP A 537 -15.36 0.32 15.48
CA ASP A 537 -15.65 0.83 16.83
C ASP A 537 -17.06 1.43 16.86
N VAL A 538 -17.98 0.73 17.52
CA VAL A 538 -19.39 1.12 17.64
C VAL A 538 -19.65 1.67 19.04
N PHE A 539 -20.17 2.90 19.14
CA PHE A 539 -20.44 3.59 20.41
C PHE A 539 -21.78 4.33 20.49
#